data_AF-A0A1J8QX38-F1
#
_entry.id   AF-A0A1J8QX38-F1
#
_cell.length_a   1.000
_cell.length_b   1.000
_cell.length_c   1.000
_cell.angle_alpha   90.00
_cell.angle_beta   90.00
_cell.angle_gamma   90.00
#
_symmetry.space_group_name_H-M   'P 1'
#
loop_
_entity.id
_entity.type
_entity.pdbx_description
1 polymer ?
#
loop_
_entity_poly.entity_id
_entity_poly.type
_entity_poly.pdbx_seq_one_letter_code
_entity_poly.pdbx_strand_id
1 'polypeptide(L)'
;MAQDLIGWGNDLILQQYGERFRQIRRMIHKLFGSPSSVKAFHPIQKYVTLRFVQNVLNKPEELAAHVRNAIGATILKILHGYDVQEGNDPLVELTDKAMAQFSEVTTPGAYLVNTIPILKYLPSWFPGASFQKTALLYRQTLRDFLETPYNMVLEQMVNIYEA
;
A
#
# COMPACT_ATOMS: atom_id res chain seq x y z
N MET A 1 6.47 12.35 -11.73
CA MET A 1 5.40 12.58 -10.71
C MET A 1 5.38 11.48 -9.66
N ALA A 2 5.13 10.22 -10.04
CA ALA A 2 4.99 9.11 -9.09
C ALA A 2 6.19 9.00 -8.12
N GLN A 3 7.41 8.98 -8.64
CA GLN A 3 8.63 8.89 -7.83
C GLN A 3 8.91 10.17 -7.03
N ASP A 4 9.14 11.29 -7.73
CA ASP A 4 9.70 12.50 -7.14
C ASP A 4 8.69 13.37 -6.37
N LEU A 5 7.47 13.52 -6.89
CA LEU A 5 6.49 14.47 -6.33
C LEU A 5 5.59 13.81 -5.29
N ILE A 6 5.17 12.56 -5.56
CA ILE A 6 4.30 11.80 -4.66
C ILE A 6 5.12 11.06 -3.60
N GLY A 7 6.28 10.51 -3.98
CA GLY A 7 7.20 9.85 -3.06
C GLY A 7 7.28 8.34 -3.20
N TRP A 8 6.62 7.74 -4.19
CA TRP A 8 6.66 6.29 -4.45
C TRP A 8 8.07 5.79 -4.79
N GLY A 9 9.03 6.65 -5.14
CA GLY A 9 10.43 6.25 -5.38
C GLY A 9 11.14 5.68 -4.14
N ASN A 10 10.50 5.74 -2.98
CA ASN A 10 11.01 5.13 -1.74
C ASN A 10 10.56 3.68 -1.52
N ASP A 11 9.58 3.19 -2.29
CA ASP A 11 9.11 1.80 -2.22
C ASP A 11 10.03 0.83 -2.97
N LEU A 12 9.83 -0.49 -2.90
CA LEU A 12 10.67 -1.43 -3.66
C LEU A 12 10.40 -1.37 -5.18
N ILE A 13 9.17 -1.09 -5.59
CA ILE A 13 8.67 -1.27 -6.96
C ILE A 13 9.28 -0.24 -7.90
N LEU A 14 9.34 1.02 -7.46
CA LEU A 14 9.84 2.14 -8.24
C LEU A 14 11.26 2.56 -7.85
N GLN A 15 11.88 1.92 -6.85
CA GLN A 15 13.26 2.20 -6.48
C GLN A 15 14.23 1.78 -7.58
N GLN A 16 15.13 2.70 -7.94
CA GLN A 16 16.20 2.40 -8.88
C GLN A 16 17.20 1.39 -8.27
N TYR A 17 17.78 0.55 -9.12
CA TYR A 17 18.76 -0.41 -8.64
C TYR A 17 19.95 0.29 -7.98
N GLY A 18 20.31 -0.15 -6.77
CA GLY A 18 21.35 0.46 -5.95
C GLY A 18 21.46 -0.21 -4.59
N GLU A 19 22.26 0.35 -3.68
CA GLU A 19 22.41 -0.17 -2.32
C GLU A 19 21.06 -0.20 -1.59
N ARG A 20 20.27 0.87 -1.69
CA ARG A 20 18.95 0.95 -1.05
C ARG A 20 17.99 -0.13 -1.55
N PHE A 21 17.91 -0.35 -2.86
CA PHE A 21 17.13 -1.44 -3.44
C PHE A 21 17.58 -2.81 -2.89
N ARG A 22 18.90 -3.07 -2.87
CA ARG A 22 19.45 -4.32 -2.35
C ARG A 22 19.17 -4.51 -0.86
N GLN A 23 19.13 -3.43 -0.07
CA GLN A 23 18.78 -3.50 1.35
C GLN A 23 17.29 -3.83 1.55
N ILE A 24 16.39 -3.11 0.88
CA ILE A 24 14.94 -3.37 0.95
C ILE A 24 14.64 -4.82 0.52
N ARG A 25 15.22 -5.27 -0.59
CA ARG A 25 15.04 -6.64 -1.08
C ARG A 25 15.59 -7.69 -0.10
N ARG A 26 16.74 -7.44 0.54
CA ARG A 26 17.28 -8.31 1.60
C ARG A 26 16.34 -8.43 2.79
N MET A 27 15.71 -7.33 3.21
CA MET A 27 14.74 -7.35 4.32
C MET A 27 13.49 -8.16 3.97
N ILE A 28 12.88 -7.90 2.81
CA ILE A 28 11.69 -8.63 2.33
C ILE A 28 12.00 -10.13 2.18
N HIS A 29 13.18 -10.47 1.65
CA HIS A 29 13.59 -11.87 1.49
C HIS A 29 13.72 -12.62 2.81
N LYS A 30 13.98 -11.95 3.95
CA LYS A 30 13.99 -12.63 5.26
C LYS A 30 12.60 -13.13 5.66
N LEU A 31 11.55 -12.40 5.27
CA LEU A 31 10.16 -12.73 5.60
C LEU A 31 9.51 -13.65 4.57
N PHE A 32 9.85 -13.50 3.28
CA PHE A 32 9.15 -14.18 2.19
C PHE A 32 10.05 -15.01 1.27
N GLY A 33 11.36 -15.07 1.53
CA GLY A 33 12.33 -15.64 0.59
C GLY A 33 12.52 -17.15 0.67
N SER A 34 11.86 -17.84 1.61
CA SER A 34 11.93 -19.30 1.71
C SER A 34 10.56 -19.92 1.97
N PRO A 35 10.30 -21.16 1.50
CA PRO A 35 9.07 -21.87 1.82
C PRO A 35 8.84 -22.03 3.32
N SER A 36 9.90 -22.17 4.12
CA SER A 36 9.78 -22.27 5.58
C SER A 36 9.33 -20.96 6.23
N SER A 37 9.84 -19.81 5.78
CA SER A 37 9.40 -18.49 6.27
C SER A 37 7.93 -18.23 5.93
N VAL A 38 7.51 -18.54 4.71
CA VAL A 38 6.13 -18.33 4.26
C VAL A 38 5.13 -19.24 4.98
N LYS A 39 5.53 -20.46 5.36
CA LYS A 39 4.67 -21.39 6.11
C LYS A 39 4.16 -20.82 7.44
N ALA A 40 4.91 -19.90 8.05
CA ALA A 40 4.48 -19.22 9.28
C ALA A 40 3.16 -18.42 9.08
N PHE A 41 2.85 -18.02 7.85
CA PHE A 41 1.64 -17.26 7.52
C PHE A 41 0.44 -18.14 7.09
N HIS A 42 0.61 -19.46 6.97
CA HIS A 42 -0.49 -20.37 6.58
C HIS A 42 -1.71 -20.28 7.51
N PRO A 43 -1.57 -20.17 8.86
CA PRO A 43 -2.73 -20.01 9.73
C PRO A 43 -3.53 -18.74 9.41
N ILE A 44 -2.84 -17.63 9.09
CA ILE A 44 -3.45 -16.37 8.70
C ILE A 44 -4.20 -16.53 7.37
N GLN A 45 -3.54 -17.10 6.35
CA GLN A 45 -4.17 -17.35 5.05
C GLN A 45 -5.40 -18.26 5.17
N LYS A 46 -5.33 -19.31 5.99
CA LYS A 46 -6.47 -20.21 6.23
C LYS A 46 -7.64 -19.46 6.86
N TYR A 47 -7.39 -18.68 7.90
CA TYR A 47 -8.41 -17.88 8.57
C TYR A 47 -9.11 -16.91 7.60
N VAL A 48 -8.32 -16.14 6.85
CA VAL A 48 -8.85 -15.18 5.89
C VAL A 48 -9.59 -15.86 4.74
N THR A 49 -9.09 -17.00 4.25
CA THR A 49 -9.73 -17.77 3.17
C THR A 49 -11.10 -18.30 3.59
N LEU A 50 -11.24 -18.77 4.84
CA LEU A 50 -12.54 -19.23 5.34
C LEU A 50 -13.58 -18.10 5.36
N ARG A 51 -13.20 -16.91 5.84
CA ARG A 51 -14.08 -15.73 5.81
C ARG A 51 -14.40 -15.30 4.39
N PHE A 52 -13.41 -15.31 3.50
CA PHE A 52 -13.60 -15.02 2.08
C PHE A 52 -14.66 -15.93 1.44
N VAL A 53 -14.55 -17.25 1.66
CA VAL A 53 -15.53 -18.21 1.12
C VAL A 53 -16.92 -17.97 1.71
N GLN A 54 -17.03 -17.70 3.02
CA GLN A 54 -18.32 -17.35 3.65
C GLN A 54 -18.94 -16.09 3.03
N ASN A 55 -18.13 -15.04 2.82
CA ASN A 55 -18.61 -13.80 2.21
C ASN A 55 -19.08 -14.00 0.76
N VAL A 56 -18.34 -14.80 -0.02
CA VAL A 56 -18.73 -15.15 -1.40
C VAL A 56 -20.01 -15.98 -1.43
N LEU A 57 -20.21 -16.90 -0.48
CA LEU A 57 -21.46 -17.67 -0.38
C LEU A 57 -22.67 -16.78 -0.04
N ASN A 58 -22.47 -15.77 0.81
CA ASN A 58 -23.54 -14.87 1.23
C ASN A 58 -23.88 -13.81 0.17
N LYS A 59 -22.87 -13.30 -0.55
CA LYS A 59 -22.98 -12.22 -1.53
C LYS A 59 -22.07 -12.44 -2.75
N PRO A 60 -22.38 -13.40 -3.62
CA PRO A 60 -21.52 -13.75 -4.75
C PRO A 60 -21.33 -12.61 -5.77
N GLU A 61 -22.30 -11.71 -5.88
CA GLU A 61 -22.26 -10.53 -6.75
C GLU A 61 -21.16 -9.51 -6.37
N GLU A 62 -20.69 -9.54 -5.12
CA GLU A 62 -19.64 -8.67 -4.59
C GLU A 62 -18.23 -9.30 -4.66
N LEU A 63 -18.02 -10.34 -5.49
CA LEU A 63 -16.77 -11.13 -5.55
C LEU A 63 -15.49 -10.29 -5.59
N ALA A 64 -15.44 -9.24 -6.41
CA ALA A 64 -14.26 -8.38 -6.52
C ALA A 64 -13.93 -7.66 -5.20
N ALA A 65 -14.95 -7.22 -4.46
CA ALA A 65 -14.77 -6.60 -3.15
C ALA A 65 -14.29 -7.64 -2.13
N HIS A 66 -14.86 -8.86 -2.15
CA HIS A 66 -14.42 -9.96 -1.27
C HIS A 66 -12.95 -10.32 -1.49
N VAL A 67 -12.49 -10.35 -2.75
CA VAL A 67 -11.08 -10.61 -3.07
C VAL A 67 -10.18 -9.49 -2.53
N ARG A 68 -10.55 -8.22 -2.76
CA ARG A 68 -9.79 -7.07 -2.23
C ARG A 68 -9.69 -7.12 -0.71
N ASN A 69 -10.81 -7.34 -0.01
CA ASN A 69 -10.86 -7.45 1.44
C ASN A 69 -10.02 -8.60 1.96
N ALA A 70 -10.07 -9.78 1.33
CA ALA A 70 -9.26 -10.93 1.73
C ALA A 70 -7.75 -10.67 1.57
N ILE A 71 -7.35 -10.05 0.46
CA ILE A 71 -5.94 -9.69 0.23
C ILE A 71 -5.49 -8.63 1.24
N GLY A 72 -6.28 -7.57 1.42
CA GLY A 72 -6.01 -6.50 2.39
C GLY A 72 -5.89 -7.03 3.82
N ALA A 73 -6.83 -7.87 4.25
CA ALA A 73 -6.81 -8.52 5.55
C ALA A 73 -5.56 -9.39 5.75
N THR A 74 -5.15 -10.15 4.73
CA THR A 74 -3.93 -10.97 4.81
C THR A 74 -2.69 -10.10 4.97
N ILE A 75 -2.55 -9.04 4.17
CA ILE A 75 -1.37 -8.16 4.20
C ILE A 75 -1.30 -7.39 5.51
N LEU A 76 -2.40 -6.76 5.93
CA LEU A 76 -2.46 -5.99 7.17
C LEU A 76 -2.23 -6.86 8.41
N LYS A 77 -2.73 -8.11 8.41
CA LYS A 77 -2.47 -9.06 9.49
C LYS A 77 -1.01 -9.48 9.56
N ILE A 78 -0.38 -9.76 8.41
CA ILE A 78 1.04 -10.18 8.35
C ILE A 78 1.97 -9.03 8.76
N LEU A 79 1.74 -7.82 8.25
CA LEU A 79 2.68 -6.71 8.41
C LEU A 79 2.48 -5.94 9.72
N HIS A 80 1.24 -5.81 10.19
CA HIS A 80 0.88 -4.94 11.30
C HIS A 80 0.11 -5.66 12.42
N GLY A 81 -0.12 -6.97 12.31
CA GLY A 81 -0.93 -7.72 13.29
C GLY A 81 -2.41 -7.33 13.30
N TYR A 82 -2.84 -6.46 12.37
CA TYR A 82 -4.16 -5.84 12.35
C TYR A 82 -5.25 -6.82 11.90
N ASP A 83 -6.35 -6.88 12.66
CA ASP A 83 -7.55 -7.63 12.31
C ASP A 83 -8.54 -6.72 11.57
N VAL A 84 -8.64 -6.95 10.26
CA VAL A 84 -9.59 -6.22 9.40
C VAL A 84 -11.03 -6.50 9.82
N GLN A 85 -11.78 -5.41 9.95
CA GLN A 85 -13.19 -5.42 10.31
C GLN A 85 -14.04 -5.92 9.14
N GLU A 86 -15.19 -6.52 9.45
CA GLU A 86 -16.15 -6.93 8.42
C GLU A 86 -16.83 -5.69 7.82
N GLY A 87 -16.93 -5.63 6.49
CA GLY A 87 -17.50 -4.48 5.78
C GLY A 87 -16.44 -3.45 5.38
N ASN A 88 -16.70 -2.18 5.73
CA ASN A 88 -15.86 -1.04 5.33
C ASN A 88 -14.77 -0.79 6.37
N ASP A 89 -13.62 -1.43 6.18
CA ASP A 89 -12.44 -1.22 7.01
C ASP A 89 -11.65 0.01 6.52
N PRO A 90 -11.34 0.98 7.40
CA PRO A 90 -10.70 2.23 6.97
C PRO A 90 -9.28 2.03 6.42
N LEU A 91 -8.54 1.01 6.87
CA LEU A 91 -7.21 0.72 6.35
C LEU A 91 -7.28 0.02 5.00
N VAL A 92 -8.31 -0.80 4.77
CA VAL A 92 -8.56 -1.39 3.45
C VAL A 92 -8.97 -0.32 2.45
N GLU A 93 -9.90 0.57 2.82
CA GLU A 93 -10.31 1.70 1.96
C GLU A 93 -9.13 2.62 1.62
N LEU A 94 -8.28 2.93 2.61
CA LEU A 94 -7.08 3.73 2.41
C LEU A 94 -6.09 3.03 1.47
N THR A 95 -5.92 1.72 1.61
CA THR A 95 -5.10 0.90 0.71
C THR A 95 -5.63 0.94 -0.71
N ASP A 96 -6.92 0.72 -0.91
CA ASP A 96 -7.56 0.76 -2.23
C ASP A 96 -7.41 2.13 -2.88
N LYS A 97 -7.60 3.21 -2.11
CA LYS A 97 -7.39 4.58 -2.58
C LYS A 97 -5.95 4.83 -3.00
N ALA A 98 -4.98 4.44 -2.19
CA ALA A 98 -3.56 4.61 -2.50
C ALA A 98 -3.15 3.80 -3.75
N MET A 99 -3.66 2.58 -3.90
CA MET A 99 -3.38 1.72 -5.06
C MET A 99 -4.06 2.22 -6.35
N ALA A 100 -5.28 2.75 -6.27
CA ALA A 100 -5.94 3.39 -7.41
C ALA A 100 -5.14 4.60 -7.91
N GLN A 101 -4.72 5.47 -6.98
CA GLN A 101 -3.88 6.63 -7.28
C GLN A 101 -2.52 6.20 -7.88
N PHE A 102 -1.88 5.17 -7.31
CA PHE A 102 -0.64 4.60 -7.83
C PHE A 102 -0.78 4.10 -9.27
N SER A 103 -1.84 3.32 -9.54
CA SER A 103 -2.14 2.79 -10.88
C SER A 103 -2.32 3.92 -11.89
N GLU A 104 -3.02 4.99 -11.51
CA GLU A 104 -3.24 6.15 -12.37
C GLU A 104 -1.90 6.85 -12.70
N VAL A 105 -1.08 7.18 -11.70
CA VAL A 105 0.15 7.95 -11.92
C VAL A 105 1.28 7.14 -12.54
N THR A 106 1.17 5.82 -12.58
CA THR A 106 2.12 4.93 -13.26
C THR A 106 1.66 4.52 -14.65
N THR A 107 0.43 4.85 -15.04
CA THR A 107 -0.05 4.62 -16.41
C THR A 107 0.79 5.43 -17.41
N PRO A 108 1.37 4.78 -18.44
CA PRO A 108 2.15 5.47 -19.45
C PRO A 108 1.33 6.58 -20.13
N GLY A 109 1.90 7.78 -20.21
CA GLY A 109 1.25 8.92 -20.86
C GLY A 109 0.18 9.64 -20.03
N ALA A 110 -0.20 9.14 -18.85
CA ALA A 110 -1.19 9.82 -18.00
C ALA A 110 -0.73 11.22 -17.54
N TYR A 111 0.58 11.38 -17.31
CA TYR A 111 1.17 12.65 -16.87
C TYR A 111 2.49 12.91 -17.59
N LEU A 112 2.57 14.02 -18.36
CA LEU A 112 3.79 14.40 -19.10
C LEU A 112 5.02 14.56 -18.20
N VAL A 113 4.84 14.99 -16.96
CA VAL A 113 5.91 15.14 -15.96
C VAL A 113 6.56 13.81 -15.55
N ASN A 114 5.95 12.66 -15.87
CA ASN A 114 6.61 11.35 -15.73
C ASN A 114 7.63 11.12 -16.85
N THR A 115 7.39 11.63 -18.05
CA THR A 115 8.25 11.42 -19.23
C THR A 115 9.25 12.56 -19.41
N ILE A 116 8.88 13.79 -19.04
CA ILE A 116 9.69 15.00 -19.19
C ILE A 116 9.99 15.55 -17.78
N PRO A 117 11.12 15.16 -17.16
CA PRO A 117 11.37 15.42 -15.75
C PRO A 117 11.46 16.90 -15.38
N ILE A 118 11.87 17.78 -16.32
CA ILE A 118 12.00 19.22 -16.05
C ILE A 118 10.67 19.87 -15.68
N LEU A 119 9.54 19.29 -16.09
CA LEU A 119 8.21 19.79 -15.77
C LEU A 119 7.94 19.77 -14.25
N LYS A 120 8.64 18.94 -13.47
CA LYS A 120 8.43 18.86 -12.01
C LYS A 120 8.73 20.15 -11.26
N TYR A 121 9.50 21.06 -11.88
CA TYR A 121 9.86 22.36 -11.32
C TYR A 121 8.87 23.48 -11.71
N LEU A 122 7.86 23.18 -12.54
CA LEU A 122 6.84 24.17 -12.86
C LEU A 122 6.03 24.53 -11.61
N PRO A 123 5.82 25.83 -11.33
CA PRO A 123 5.02 26.25 -10.20
C PRO A 123 3.54 25.87 -10.41
N SER A 124 2.82 25.65 -9.32
CA SER A 124 1.42 25.17 -9.33
C SER A 124 0.41 26.13 -9.99
N TRP A 125 0.78 27.39 -10.20
CA TRP A 125 -0.02 28.39 -10.91
C TRP A 125 0.17 28.38 -12.44
N PHE A 126 1.20 27.70 -12.95
CA PHE A 126 1.52 27.70 -14.38
C PHE A 126 0.46 26.93 -15.20
N PRO A 127 0.05 27.42 -16.39
CA PRO A 127 -0.90 26.70 -17.23
C PRO A 127 -0.43 25.27 -17.56
N GLY A 128 -1.28 24.28 -17.29
CA GLY A 128 -0.92 22.87 -17.48
C GLY A 128 -0.15 22.21 -16.32
N ALA A 129 0.16 22.94 -15.24
CA ALA A 129 0.81 22.40 -14.04
C ALA A 129 -0.16 21.91 -12.95
N SER A 130 -1.40 21.57 -13.31
CA SER A 130 -2.42 21.06 -12.37
C SER A 130 -1.97 19.80 -11.64
N PHE A 131 -1.10 18.99 -12.27
CA PHE A 131 -0.51 17.79 -11.67
C PHE A 131 0.24 18.06 -10.37
N GLN A 132 0.71 19.30 -10.11
CA GLN A 132 1.34 19.66 -8.84
C GLN A 132 0.35 19.52 -7.68
N LYS A 133 -0.91 19.95 -7.87
CA LYS A 133 -1.96 19.82 -6.85
C LYS A 133 -2.36 18.35 -6.66
N THR A 134 -2.50 17.59 -7.74
CA THR A 134 -2.76 16.15 -7.68
C THR A 134 -1.64 15.42 -6.94
N ALA A 135 -0.37 15.74 -7.23
CA ALA A 135 0.77 15.11 -6.60
C ALA A 135 0.80 15.38 -5.09
N LEU A 136 0.46 16.59 -4.65
CA LEU A 136 0.35 16.93 -3.22
C LEU A 136 -0.75 16.11 -2.52
N LEU A 137 -1.93 15.98 -3.14
CA LEU A 137 -3.02 15.17 -2.59
C LEU A 137 -2.63 13.68 -2.50
N TYR A 138 -1.98 13.16 -3.53
CA TYR A 138 -1.59 11.75 -3.60
C TYR A 138 -0.43 11.46 -2.65
N ARG A 139 0.47 12.44 -2.45
CA ARG A 139 1.51 12.37 -1.42
C ARG A 139 0.93 12.26 -0.03
N GLN A 140 -0.12 13.03 0.29
CA GLN A 140 -0.80 12.91 1.58
C GLN A 140 -1.43 11.52 1.74
N THR A 141 -2.11 11.03 0.70
CA THR A 141 -2.72 9.68 0.74
C THR A 141 -1.66 8.59 0.93
N LEU A 142 -0.51 8.67 0.22
CA LEU A 142 0.62 7.76 0.41
C LEU A 142 1.18 7.85 1.84
N ARG A 143 1.29 9.05 2.38
CA ARG A 143 1.75 9.26 3.75
C ARG A 143 0.82 8.58 4.75
N ASP A 144 -0.48 8.82 4.65
CA ASP A 144 -1.48 8.21 5.53
C ASP A 144 -1.46 6.68 5.40
N PHE A 145 -1.35 6.15 4.18
CA PHE A 145 -1.26 4.72 3.90
C PHE A 145 -0.05 4.05 4.60
N LEU A 146 1.09 4.74 4.67
CA LEU A 146 2.30 4.22 5.32
C LEU A 146 2.29 4.43 6.84
N GLU A 147 1.94 5.65 7.28
CA GLU A 147 2.09 6.07 8.67
C GLU A 147 0.98 5.53 9.58
N THR A 148 -0.27 5.42 9.08
CA THR A 148 -1.40 5.00 9.92
C THR A 148 -1.20 3.59 10.52
N PRO A 149 -0.99 2.53 9.72
CA PRO A 149 -0.82 1.20 10.29
C PRO A 149 0.52 1.05 11.04
N TYR A 150 1.54 1.85 10.70
CA TYR A 150 2.81 1.86 11.40
C TYR A 150 2.68 2.46 12.82
N ASN A 151 2.04 3.63 12.94
CA ASN A 151 1.85 4.31 14.22
C ASN A 151 0.96 3.50 15.15
N MET A 152 -0.07 2.83 14.63
CA MET A 152 -0.90 1.90 15.42
C MET A 152 -0.07 0.81 16.09
N VAL A 153 0.91 0.23 15.39
CA VAL A 153 1.80 -0.79 15.96
C VAL A 153 2.72 -0.19 17.01
N LEU A 154 3.25 1.02 16.78
CA LEU A 154 4.09 1.71 17.77
C LEU A 154 3.32 1.97 19.08
N GLU A 155 2.08 2.46 18.98
CA GLU A 155 1.23 2.70 20.15
C GLU A 155 0.95 1.41 20.93
N GLN A 156 0.65 0.31 20.22
CA GLN A 156 0.48 -1.01 20.84
C GLN A 156 1.74 -1.49 21.56
N MET A 157 2.93 -1.25 20.97
CA MET A 157 4.19 -1.61 21.61
C MET A 157 4.44 -0.80 22.89
N VAL A 158 4.16 0.51 22.89
CA VAL A 158 4.32 1.35 24.10
C VAL A 158 3.40 0.87 25.22
N ASN A 159 2.14 0.59 24.91
CA ASN A 159 1.15 0.13 25.89
C ASN A 159 1.51 -1.24 26.51
N ILE A 160 2.25 -2.10 25.79
CA ILE A 160 2.76 -3.37 26.34
C ILE A 160 3.82 -3.15 27.42
N TYR A 161 4.60 -2.07 27.34
CA TYR A 161 5.65 -1.78 28.33
C TYR A 161 5.14 -1.01 29.56
N GLU A 162 3.95 -0.40 29.49
CA GLU A 162 3.32 0.32 30.61
C GLU A 162 2.35 -0.56 31.43
N ALA A 163 2.05 -1.79 30.99
CA ALA A 163 1.17 -2.76 31.63
C ALA A 163 1.95 -3.84 32.41
#